data_AF-A0A7S3GLC4-F1
#
_entry.id   AF-A0A7S3GLC4-F1
#
_cell.length_a   1.000
_cell.length_b   1.000
_cell.length_c   1.000
_cell.angle_alpha   90.00
_cell.angle_beta   90.00
_cell.angle_gamma   90.00
#
_symmetry.space_group_name_H-M   'P 1'
#
loop_
_entity.id
_entity.type
_entity.pdbx_description
1 polymer ?
#
loop_
_entity_poly.entity_id
_entity_poly.type
_entity_poly.pdbx_seq_one_letter_code
_entity_poly.pdbx_strand_id
1 'polypeptide(L)'
;MESIAEIGKIVQDQGPFDGIAGFSQGATAAGIVLVAADGRRSGLEHYRVVFSCIQFCILFAGFLPKDPDCARLFSREKLTLPNLHVIGETDIIVLKHGGGHYVPAS
;
A
#
# COMPACT_ATOMS: atom_id res chain seq x y z
N MET A 1 -1.45 -2.65 11.69
CA MET A 1 -2.31 -1.45 11.61
C MET A 1 -1.72 -0.23 12.29
N GLU A 2 -0.95 -0.37 13.37
CA GLU A 2 -0.28 0.76 14.05
C GLU A 2 0.52 1.67 13.09
N SER A 3 1.33 1.10 12.20
CA SER A 3 2.09 1.88 11.20
C SER A 3 1.19 2.70 10.26
N ILE A 4 -0.01 2.20 9.93
CA ILE A 4 -0.97 2.92 9.08
C ILE A 4 -1.59 4.09 9.84
N ALA A 5 -1.90 3.91 11.11
CA ALA A 5 -2.38 5.00 11.96
C ALA A 5 -1.34 6.12 12.10
N GLU A 6 -0.07 5.75 12.25
CA GLU A 6 1.02 6.73 12.35
C GLU A 6 1.23 7.50 11.03
N ILE A 7 1.18 6.82 9.88
CA ILE A 7 1.17 7.50 8.57
C ILE A 7 -0.04 8.44 8.47
N GLY A 8 -1.21 8.03 8.99
CA GLY A 8 -2.40 8.85 9.06
C GLY A 8 -2.19 10.17 9.80
N LYS A 9 -1.55 10.13 10.98
CA LYS A 9 -1.22 11.35 11.73
C LYS A 9 -0.28 12.26 10.94
N ILE A 10 0.77 11.71 10.33
CA ILE A 10 1.71 12.49 9.50
C ILE A 10 0.98 13.18 8.34
N VAL A 11 0.08 12.46 7.66
CA VAL A 11 -0.72 13.03 6.56
C VAL A 11 -1.61 14.17 7.05
N GLN A 12 -2.21 14.04 8.24
CA GLN A 12 -3.06 15.08 8.82
C GLN A 12 -2.25 16.31 9.28
N ASP A 13 -1.10 16.08 9.91
CA ASP A 13 -0.30 17.14 10.52
C ASP A 13 0.57 17.90 9.51
N GLN A 14 1.01 17.23 8.43
CA GLN A 14 2.02 17.75 7.50
C GLN A 14 1.58 17.78 6.02
N GLY A 15 0.38 17.25 5.72
CA GLY A 15 -0.14 17.22 4.36
C GLY A 15 -0.73 18.55 3.86
N PRO A 16 -1.42 18.54 2.70
CA PRO A 16 -1.75 17.35 1.91
C PRO A 16 -0.53 16.82 1.15
N PHE A 17 -0.48 15.49 0.99
CA PHE A 17 0.46 14.82 0.10
C PHE A 17 -0.32 14.25 -1.08
N ASP A 18 0.13 14.49 -2.32
CA ASP A 18 -0.52 13.92 -3.50
C ASP A 18 -0.19 12.44 -3.70
N GLY A 19 0.89 11.94 -3.10
CA GLY A 19 1.30 10.56 -3.28
C GLY A 19 2.23 10.06 -2.18
N ILE A 20 2.35 8.74 -2.12
CA ILE A 20 3.20 8.04 -1.13
C ILE A 20 4.17 7.09 -1.83
N ALA A 21 5.43 7.11 -1.38
CA ALA A 21 6.45 6.17 -1.83
C ALA A 21 6.91 5.30 -0.66
N GLY A 22 7.18 4.02 -0.92
CA GLY A 22 7.63 3.09 0.11
C GLY A 22 8.61 2.05 -0.44
N PHE A 23 9.50 1.56 0.42
CA PHE A 23 10.46 0.50 0.12
C PHE A 23 10.25 -0.72 1.02
N SER A 24 10.32 -1.93 0.48
CA SER A 24 10.17 -3.19 1.21
C SER A 24 8.88 -3.20 2.04
N GLN A 25 8.96 -3.33 3.37
CA GLN A 25 7.78 -3.23 4.25
C GLN A 25 7.06 -1.88 4.12
N GLY A 26 7.79 -0.79 3.86
CA GLY A 26 7.20 0.52 3.59
C GLY A 26 6.38 0.54 2.29
N ALA A 27 6.75 -0.25 1.29
CA ALA A 27 5.94 -0.41 0.07
C ALA A 27 4.64 -1.16 0.38
N THR A 28 4.69 -2.19 1.23
CA THR A 28 3.47 -2.86 1.70
C THR A 28 2.54 -1.90 2.46
N ALA A 29 3.09 -1.06 3.35
CA ALA A 29 2.30 -0.05 4.07
C ALA A 29 1.71 1.01 3.13
N ALA A 30 2.50 1.53 2.19
CA ALA A 30 2.04 2.47 1.15
C ALA A 30 0.93 1.86 0.27
N GLY A 31 1.02 0.56 -0.03
CA GLY A 31 -0.06 -0.18 -0.70
C GLY A 31 -1.37 -0.18 0.09
N ILE A 32 -1.31 -0.43 1.41
CA ILE A 32 -2.51 -0.36 2.27
C ILE A 32 -3.11 1.06 2.31
N VAL A 33 -2.25 2.09 2.36
CA VAL A 33 -2.69 3.49 2.29
C VAL A 33 -3.42 3.77 0.97
N LEU A 34 -2.86 3.34 -0.17
CA LEU A 34 -3.49 3.54 -1.47
C LEU A 34 -4.85 2.80 -1.56
N VAL A 35 -4.92 1.58 -1.01
CA VAL A 35 -6.16 0.82 -0.94
C VAL A 35 -7.23 1.55 -0.11
N ALA A 36 -6.84 2.15 1.02
CA ALA A 36 -7.73 2.95 1.84
C ALA A 36 -8.23 4.21 1.08
N ALA A 37 -7.32 4.91 0.39
CA ALA A 37 -7.63 6.10 -0.40
C ALA A 37 -8.59 5.80 -1.57
N ASP A 38 -8.38 4.68 -2.27
CA ASP A 38 -9.24 4.20 -3.36
C ASP A 38 -10.69 3.95 -2.90
N GLY A 39 -10.85 3.53 -1.63
CA GLY A 39 -12.15 3.53 -0.94
C GLY A 39 -13.12 2.44 -1.40
N ARG A 40 -12.67 1.46 -2.20
CA ARG A 40 -13.48 0.31 -2.63
C ARG A 40 -13.31 -0.96 -1.79
N ARG A 41 -12.43 -0.93 -0.79
CA ARG A 41 -12.27 -2.04 0.17
C ARG A 41 -13.00 -1.73 1.47
N SER A 42 -13.74 -2.73 1.94
CA SER A 42 -14.33 -2.69 3.28
C SER A 42 -13.26 -2.89 4.36
N GLY A 43 -13.52 -2.34 5.55
CA GLY A 43 -12.65 -2.45 6.72
C GLY A 43 -11.58 -1.35 6.83
N LEU A 44 -11.57 -0.38 5.92
CA LEU A 44 -10.67 0.79 5.93
C LEU A 44 -11.42 2.12 5.88
N GLU A 45 -12.72 2.13 6.15
CA GLU A 45 -13.60 3.29 6.01
C GLU A 45 -13.12 4.48 6.85
N HIS A 46 -12.61 4.21 8.06
CA HIS A 46 -12.01 5.23 8.92
C HIS A 46 -10.79 5.91 8.27
N TYR A 47 -9.98 5.15 7.55
CA TYR A 47 -8.76 5.62 6.89
C TYR A 47 -9.02 6.29 5.55
N ARG A 48 -10.16 6.02 4.91
CA ARG A 48 -10.53 6.61 3.61
C ARG A 48 -10.54 8.13 3.66
N VAL A 49 -11.11 8.72 4.72
CA VAL A 49 -11.16 10.19 4.87
C VAL A 49 -9.75 10.73 5.15
N VAL A 50 -9.00 10.05 6.01
CA VAL A 50 -7.62 10.41 6.39
C VAL A 50 -6.70 10.47 5.17
N PHE A 51 -6.80 9.49 4.27
CA PHE A 51 -5.95 9.38 3.07
C PHE A 51 -6.60 9.89 1.79
N SER A 52 -7.68 10.67 1.88
CA SER A 52 -8.41 11.18 0.72
C SER A 52 -7.58 12.10 -0.19
N CYS A 53 -6.50 12.70 0.33
CA CYS A 53 -5.55 13.49 -0.46
C CYS A 53 -4.59 12.64 -1.30
N ILE A 54 -4.38 11.37 -0.97
CA ILE A 54 -3.44 10.49 -1.70
C ILE A 54 -4.03 10.12 -3.06
N GLN A 55 -3.35 10.50 -4.13
CA GLN A 55 -3.75 10.25 -5.52
C GLN A 55 -2.95 9.13 -6.19
N PHE A 56 -1.74 8.82 -5.72
CA PHE A 56 -0.92 7.75 -6.31
C PHE A 56 0.08 7.13 -5.33
N CYS A 57 0.67 5.99 -5.71
CA CYS A 57 1.81 5.42 -4.98
C CYS A 57 2.97 4.91 -5.86
N ILE A 58 4.17 4.87 -5.28
CA ILE A 58 5.36 4.23 -5.86
C ILE A 58 5.91 3.20 -4.86
N LEU A 59 5.96 1.93 -5.28
CA LEU A 59 6.17 0.79 -4.42
C LEU A 59 7.44 0.04 -4.83
N PHE A 60 8.52 0.26 -4.09
CA PHE A 60 9.80 -0.38 -4.34
C PHE A 60 9.92 -1.67 -3.53
N ALA A 61 10.21 -2.80 -4.19
CA ALA A 61 10.50 -4.08 -3.52
C ALA A 61 9.42 -4.55 -2.52
N GLY A 62 8.15 -4.22 -2.77
CA GLY A 62 7.04 -4.58 -1.89
C GLY A 62 6.72 -6.08 -1.89
N PHE A 63 6.11 -6.55 -0.81
CA PHE A 63 5.68 -7.94 -0.63
C PHE A 63 4.28 -8.01 -0.01
N LEU A 64 3.60 -9.14 -0.19
CA LEU A 64 2.32 -9.37 0.49
C LEU A 64 2.52 -9.51 2.00
N PRO A 65 1.72 -8.81 2.83
CA PRO A 65 1.82 -8.96 4.27
C PRO A 65 1.45 -10.39 4.67
N LYS A 66 2.08 -10.91 5.73
CA LYS A 66 1.82 -12.26 6.24
C LYS A 66 0.50 -12.37 6.99
N ASP A 67 0.05 -11.26 7.56
CA ASP A 67 -1.24 -11.17 8.26
C ASP A 67 -2.39 -11.34 7.24
N PRO A 68 -3.27 -12.35 7.41
CA PRO A 68 -4.31 -12.65 6.43
C PRO A 68 -5.31 -11.51 6.20
N ASP A 69 -5.65 -10.76 7.25
CA ASP A 69 -6.57 -9.64 7.15
C ASP A 69 -5.97 -8.51 6.32
N CYS A 70 -4.70 -8.20 6.54
CA CYS A 70 -3.95 -7.26 5.70
C CYS A 70 -3.78 -7.80 4.27
N ALA A 71 -3.50 -9.09 4.10
CA ALA A 71 -3.29 -9.69 2.78
C ALA A 71 -4.55 -9.63 1.91
N ARG A 72 -5.74 -9.77 2.53
CA ARG A 72 -7.04 -9.67 1.84
C ARG A 72 -7.29 -8.30 1.22
N LEU A 73 -6.65 -7.23 1.72
CA LEU A 73 -6.75 -5.89 1.13
C LEU A 73 -6.18 -5.86 -0.30
N PHE A 74 -5.18 -6.71 -0.57
CA PHE A 74 -4.54 -6.90 -1.87
C PHE A 74 -5.27 -7.94 -2.73
N SER A 75 -6.61 -8.02 -2.62
CA SER A 75 -7.43 -8.89 -3.46
C SER A 75 -7.32 -8.52 -4.96
N ARG A 76 -7.81 -9.39 -5.85
CA ARG A 76 -7.64 -9.24 -7.31
C ARG A 76 -8.39 -8.06 -7.93
N GLU A 77 -9.30 -7.40 -7.22
CA GLU A 77 -9.98 -6.25 -7.82
C GLU A 77 -8.99 -5.10 -8.02
N LYS A 78 -8.94 -4.61 -9.25
CA LYS A 78 -8.01 -3.59 -9.70
C LYS A 78 -8.23 -2.26 -8.98
N LEU A 79 -7.17 -1.60 -8.51
CA LEU A 79 -7.18 -0.22 -7.99
C LEU A 79 -7.40 0.79 -9.13
N THR A 80 -8.09 1.90 -8.87
CA THR A 80 -8.32 2.98 -9.85
C THR A 80 -7.27 4.06 -9.73
N LEU A 81 -6.71 4.23 -8.52
CA LEU A 81 -5.61 5.16 -8.29
C LEU A 81 -4.31 4.65 -8.91
N PRO A 82 -3.55 5.51 -9.61
CA PRO A 82 -2.26 5.16 -10.19
C PRO A 82 -1.29 4.57 -9.17
N ASN A 83 -0.64 3.48 -9.54
CA ASN A 83 0.39 2.83 -8.73
C ASN A 83 1.52 2.32 -9.62
N LEU A 84 2.76 2.50 -9.17
CA LEU A 84 3.95 2.01 -9.86
C LEU A 84 4.67 1.01 -8.95
N HIS A 85 4.80 -0.23 -9.40
CA HIS A 85 5.61 -1.26 -8.74
C HIS A 85 7.01 -1.30 -9.36
N VAL A 86 8.03 -1.10 -8.54
CA VAL A 86 9.43 -1.19 -8.94
C VAL A 86 10.06 -2.41 -8.27
N ILE A 87 10.41 -3.40 -9.08
CA ILE A 87 10.95 -4.69 -8.61
C ILE A 87 12.33 -4.87 -9.23
N GLY A 88 13.34 -5.11 -8.40
CA GLY A 88 14.69 -5.42 -8.85
C GLY A 88 14.80 -6.90 -9.23
N GLU A 89 15.47 -7.20 -10.35
CA GLU A 89 15.70 -8.56 -10.83
C GLU A 89 16.44 -9.44 -9.81
N THR A 90 17.30 -8.84 -8.99
CA THR A 90 18.10 -9.52 -7.97
C THR A 90 17.43 -9.57 -6.59
N ASP A 91 16.15 -9.21 -6.47
CA ASP A 91 15.44 -9.18 -5.18
C ASP A 91 15.04 -10.59 -4.72
N ILE A 92 16.05 -11.34 -4.28
CA ILE A 92 15.91 -12.69 -3.73
C ILE A 92 15.27 -12.72 -2.34
N ILE A 93 15.18 -11.56 -1.65
CA ILE A 93 14.66 -11.49 -0.28
C ILE A 93 13.14 -11.61 -0.29
N VAL A 94 12.47 -10.95 -1.23
CA VAL A 94 11.02 -11.09 -1.44
C VAL A 94 10.68 -12.52 -1.87
N LEU A 95 11.45 -13.09 -2.79
CA LEU A 95 11.26 -14.45 -3.30
C LEU A 95 11.46 -15.53 -2.22
N LYS A 96 12.43 -15.37 -1.31
CA LYS A 96 12.71 -16.35 -0.24
C LYS A 96 11.65 -16.41 0.86
N HIS A 97 10.86 -15.36 1.06
CA HIS A 97 9.85 -15.30 2.14
C HIS A 97 8.45 -15.79 1.71
N GLY A 98 8.32 -16.36 0.50
CA GLY A 98 7.08 -17.01 0.05
C GLY A 98 5.92 -16.06 -0.30
N GLY A 99 6.09 -14.76 -0.09
CA GLY A 99 5.19 -13.74 -0.61
C GLY A 99 5.69 -13.31 -1.98
N GLY A 100 5.24 -14.00 -3.05
CA GLY A 100 5.60 -13.59 -4.41
C GLY A 100 5.35 -12.10 -4.67
N HIS A 101 6.06 -11.52 -5.65
CA HIS A 101 5.83 -10.13 -6.03
C HIS A 101 4.36 -9.92 -6.39
N TYR A 102 3.66 -9.09 -5.63
CA TYR A 102 2.29 -8.72 -5.95
C TYR A 102 2.29 -7.47 -6.82
N VAL A 103 1.78 -7.62 -8.03
CA VAL A 103 1.42 -6.54 -8.94
C VAL A 103 -0.10 -6.70 -9.14
N PRO A 104 -0.94 -5.80 -8.60
CA PRO A 104 -2.37 -5.81 -8.94
C PRO A 104 -2.48 -5.62 -10.46
N ALA A 105 -3.41 -6.32 -11.10
CA ALA A 105 -3.61 -6.21 -12.54
C ALA A 105 -3.83 -4.74 -12.93
N SER A 106 -2.91 -4.20 -13.72
CA SER A 106 -2.88 -2.81 -14.21
C SER A 106 -3.98 -2.47 -15.18
#